data_AF-A0A1S3I389-F1
#
_entry.id   AF-A0A1S3I389-F1
#
_cell.length_a   1.000
_cell.length_b   1.000
_cell.length_c   1.000
_cell.angle_alpha   90.00
_cell.angle_beta   90.00
_cell.angle_gamma   90.00
#
_symmetry.space_group_name_H-M   'P 1'
#
loop_
_entity.id
_entity.type
_entity.pdbx_description
1 polymer ?
#
loop_
_entity_poly.entity_id
_entity_poly.type
_entity_poly.pdbx_seq_one_letter_code
_entity_poly.pdbx_strand_id
1 'polypeptide(L)'
;MSYQTQNGGRCGVCGDPVGGPFKHETPGAIVKTYQQGETFNVTLVITAKHKGWHEFRICDNKFRVTHECMNKNLLQIPLKDDTLVTRIFEPDDRRFVSSTMYPFEDSRATLVIPVKLPPDLTCDHCVFQWKWHCGNNFWRDIDNVPQEEFFGCADIRIEGPATTLRSSSTPPPPLPTLQPGEPKPGTMKVGCWFTNWAQHRAGGGRFGPKDINPYVCTHIFYAFAKVQWDGRAFTLRQTEPNDPDNMEQVVKLKLRNKDLKVLLAVGGWSHSLKVFNEMSKTSETRRKFLTNAIAFLLQYGFDGLDYDWEYPGDVDRGSPPETKQYFADLVKETRLRFQEEAASTGKERLLATASVGVTDEVIAEGYDIPVMSRYLDWTNLMTFDLHGAWDGILGHHSALFSKSGRLATLNIDSIVKNWIGRGYEPSRLLLGAATYGRTFTMTQPNSHHPGDLAIAPGAAGPYTNIRGILGYNEMCVVGGWDESYDYETMVPHAYNPDTRQWVGYDNQESIALKGRKVPSSDRRLQRLEMQATRAYHDHNSKTNYYDYDHNYDHNYDHNS
;
A
#
# COMPACT_ATOMS: atom_id res chain seq x y z
N MET A 1 -31.42 10.17 -26.23
CA MET A 1 -31.67 8.76 -26.62
C MET A 1 -30.66 7.90 -25.88
N SER A 2 -31.12 6.96 -25.06
CA SER A 2 -30.23 6.04 -24.37
C SER A 2 -29.46 5.20 -25.40
N TYR A 3 -28.31 4.65 -25.01
CA TYR A 3 -27.51 3.77 -25.85
C TYR A 3 -28.33 2.58 -26.39
N GLN A 4 -29.30 2.11 -25.59
CA GLN A 4 -30.34 1.15 -25.94
C GLN A 4 -31.22 1.61 -27.13
N THR A 5 -31.69 2.87 -27.13
CA THR A 5 -32.51 3.41 -28.23
C THR A 5 -31.74 3.50 -29.53
N GLN A 6 -30.44 3.86 -29.48
CA GLN A 6 -29.59 4.01 -30.66
C GLN A 6 -29.30 2.67 -31.37
N ASN A 7 -29.30 1.56 -30.63
CA ASN A 7 -28.98 0.21 -31.15
C ASN A 7 -30.20 -0.71 -31.31
N GLY A 8 -31.42 -0.18 -31.13
CA GLY A 8 -32.66 -0.97 -31.21
C GLY A 8 -32.74 -2.07 -30.15
N GLY A 9 -32.26 -1.80 -28.93
CA GLY A 9 -32.26 -2.74 -27.81
C GLY A 9 -31.22 -3.87 -27.90
N ARG A 10 -30.29 -3.81 -28.86
CA ARG A 10 -29.25 -4.82 -29.03
C ARG A 10 -27.99 -4.44 -28.23
N CYS A 11 -27.38 -5.44 -27.59
CA CYS A 11 -26.06 -5.36 -26.93
C CYS A 11 -25.21 -6.57 -27.34
N GLY A 12 -23.90 -6.46 -27.17
CA GLY A 12 -22.94 -7.55 -27.31
C GLY A 12 -23.11 -8.60 -26.22
N VAL A 13 -22.55 -9.79 -26.43
CA VAL A 13 -22.70 -10.96 -25.55
C VAL A 13 -22.22 -10.65 -24.13
N CYS A 14 -21.19 -9.83 -23.96
CA CYS A 14 -20.64 -9.49 -22.65
C CYS A 14 -20.89 -8.04 -22.22
N GLY A 15 -21.93 -7.41 -22.78
CA GLY A 15 -22.29 -6.01 -22.50
C GLY A 15 -21.59 -5.00 -23.41
N ASP A 16 -20.89 -5.46 -24.44
CA ASP A 16 -20.20 -4.59 -25.40
C ASP A 16 -21.17 -3.86 -26.37
N PRO A 17 -20.74 -2.75 -26.97
CA PRO A 17 -21.39 -2.12 -28.12
C PRO A 17 -21.68 -3.04 -29.30
N VAL A 18 -22.89 -2.98 -29.87
CA VAL A 18 -23.20 -3.67 -31.13
C VAL A 18 -22.41 -3.03 -32.27
N GLY A 19 -21.54 -3.81 -32.91
CA GLY A 19 -20.69 -3.34 -34.02
C GLY A 19 -19.53 -2.42 -33.60
N GLY A 20 -19.30 -2.25 -32.29
CA GLY A 20 -18.12 -1.57 -31.73
C GLY A 20 -17.01 -2.55 -31.33
N PRO A 21 -15.93 -2.08 -30.69
CA PRO A 21 -14.86 -2.95 -30.22
C PRO A 21 -15.37 -3.87 -29.09
N PHE A 22 -15.26 -5.18 -29.29
CA PHE A 22 -15.73 -6.23 -28.37
C PHE A 22 -14.75 -6.49 -27.21
N LYS A 23 -14.45 -5.44 -26.42
CA LYS A 23 -13.42 -5.46 -25.37
C LYS A 23 -13.72 -6.49 -24.26
N HIS A 24 -14.98 -6.77 -23.97
CA HIS A 24 -15.39 -7.71 -22.93
C HIS A 24 -15.73 -9.10 -23.48
N GLU A 25 -15.82 -9.26 -24.81
CA GLU A 25 -15.92 -10.57 -25.48
C GLU A 25 -14.56 -11.10 -25.98
N THR A 26 -13.47 -10.32 -25.84
CA THR A 26 -12.11 -10.82 -26.07
C THR A 26 -11.60 -11.66 -24.88
N PRO A 27 -10.88 -12.77 -25.13
CA PRO A 27 -10.40 -13.65 -24.07
C PRO A 27 -9.53 -12.91 -23.03
N GLY A 28 -9.98 -12.91 -21.77
CA GLY A 28 -9.23 -12.41 -20.63
C GLY A 28 -8.52 -13.52 -19.85
N ALA A 29 -8.05 -13.18 -18.64
CA ALA A 29 -7.41 -14.14 -17.75
C ALA A 29 -8.45 -15.00 -17.04
N ILE A 30 -8.19 -16.31 -16.94
CA ILE A 30 -9.02 -17.24 -16.17
C ILE A 30 -9.05 -16.79 -14.70
N VAL A 31 -10.21 -16.33 -14.23
CA VAL A 31 -10.37 -15.78 -12.87
C VAL A 31 -10.54 -16.87 -11.83
N LYS A 32 -11.00 -18.06 -12.23
CA LYS A 32 -11.22 -19.20 -11.35
C LYS A 32 -11.31 -20.53 -12.11
N THR A 33 -10.92 -21.62 -11.43
CA THR A 33 -11.05 -23.00 -11.91
C THR A 33 -12.06 -23.75 -11.05
N TYR A 34 -12.94 -24.50 -11.69
CA TYR A 34 -13.98 -25.33 -11.07
C TYR A 34 -13.84 -26.77 -11.53
N GLN A 35 -14.45 -27.70 -10.80
CA GLN A 35 -14.61 -29.09 -11.24
C GLN A 35 -15.91 -29.25 -12.03
N GLN A 36 -15.93 -30.16 -13.01
CA GLN A 36 -17.17 -30.47 -13.72
C GLN A 36 -18.28 -30.89 -12.76
N GLY A 37 -19.51 -30.43 -13.00
CA GLY A 37 -20.64 -30.68 -12.11
C GLY A 37 -20.62 -29.96 -10.75
N GLU A 38 -19.59 -29.16 -10.45
CA GLU A 38 -19.50 -28.41 -9.19
C GLU A 38 -20.62 -27.37 -9.08
N THR A 39 -21.14 -27.20 -7.85
CA THR A 39 -22.01 -26.08 -7.50
C THR A 39 -21.17 -25.01 -6.81
N PHE A 40 -21.18 -23.79 -7.35
CA PHE A 40 -20.45 -22.65 -6.79
C PHE A 40 -21.38 -21.47 -6.50
N ASN A 41 -20.97 -20.59 -5.59
CA ASN A 41 -21.77 -19.42 -5.21
C ASN A 41 -21.41 -18.20 -6.06
N VAL A 42 -22.45 -17.55 -6.61
CA VAL A 42 -22.38 -16.23 -7.23
C VAL A 42 -22.92 -15.21 -6.25
N THR A 43 -22.12 -14.19 -5.91
CA THR A 43 -22.52 -13.09 -5.03
C THR A 43 -22.87 -11.87 -5.87
N LEU A 44 -24.13 -11.42 -5.79
CA LEU A 44 -24.62 -10.22 -6.45
C LEU A 44 -24.88 -9.12 -5.42
N VAL A 45 -24.38 -7.91 -5.68
CA VAL A 45 -24.69 -6.72 -4.88
C VAL A 45 -25.70 -5.89 -5.67
N ILE A 46 -26.94 -5.86 -5.19
CA ILE A 46 -28.04 -5.08 -5.77
C ILE A 46 -28.05 -3.70 -5.13
N THR A 47 -27.83 -2.67 -5.94
CA THR A 47 -27.81 -1.27 -5.51
C THR A 47 -29.12 -0.53 -5.82
N ALA A 48 -30.03 -1.14 -6.58
CA ALA A 48 -31.37 -0.61 -6.88
C ALA A 48 -32.34 -1.77 -7.14
N LYS A 49 -33.54 -1.72 -6.55
CA LYS A 49 -34.54 -2.79 -6.65
C LYS A 49 -35.42 -2.58 -7.88
N HIS A 50 -35.26 -3.42 -8.91
CA HIS A 50 -36.04 -3.35 -10.14
C HIS A 50 -36.93 -4.58 -10.37
N LYS A 51 -37.12 -5.46 -9.38
CA LYS A 51 -38.05 -6.62 -9.44
C LYS A 51 -37.76 -7.58 -10.60
N GLY A 52 -36.52 -7.60 -11.06
CA GLY A 52 -36.05 -8.37 -12.21
C GLY A 52 -35.77 -9.83 -11.89
N TRP A 53 -35.11 -10.51 -12.84
CA TRP A 53 -34.53 -11.83 -12.62
C TRP A 53 -33.10 -11.91 -13.14
N HIS A 54 -32.33 -12.80 -12.52
CA HIS A 54 -30.97 -13.15 -12.91
C HIS A 54 -30.92 -14.53 -13.56
N GLU A 55 -30.01 -14.68 -14.52
CA GLU A 55 -29.78 -15.92 -15.26
C GLU A 55 -28.28 -16.06 -15.55
N PHE A 56 -27.78 -17.29 -15.51
CA PHE A 56 -26.36 -17.58 -15.68
C PHE A 56 -26.14 -18.56 -16.81
N ARG A 57 -25.11 -18.32 -17.62
CA ARG A 57 -24.81 -19.11 -18.82
C ARG A 57 -23.32 -19.36 -18.94
N ILE A 58 -22.95 -20.36 -19.72
CA ILE A 58 -21.55 -20.65 -20.01
C ILE A 58 -21.32 -21.00 -21.48
N CYS A 59 -20.28 -20.43 -22.07
CA CYS A 59 -19.79 -20.80 -23.39
C CYS A 59 -18.47 -21.56 -23.24
N ASP A 60 -18.38 -22.73 -23.88
CA ASP A 60 -17.21 -23.62 -23.87
C ASP A 60 -16.11 -23.18 -24.85
N ASN A 61 -16.34 -22.12 -25.62
CA ASN A 61 -15.43 -21.64 -26.66
C ASN A 61 -15.13 -20.14 -26.53
N LYS A 62 -13.94 -19.81 -26.02
CA LYS A 62 -13.45 -18.43 -25.90
C LYS A 62 -13.25 -17.67 -27.21
N PHE A 63 -12.99 -18.37 -28.32
CA PHE A 63 -12.63 -17.72 -29.59
C PHE A 63 -13.86 -17.30 -30.39
N ARG A 64 -15.05 -17.78 -29.99
CA ARG A 64 -16.31 -17.49 -30.65
C ARG A 64 -17.45 -17.42 -29.64
N VAL A 65 -17.36 -16.43 -28.74
CA VAL A 65 -18.41 -16.12 -27.78
C VAL A 65 -19.61 -15.55 -28.53
N THR A 66 -20.65 -16.37 -28.71
CA THR A 66 -21.90 -15.99 -29.37
C THR A 66 -23.09 -16.23 -28.44
N HIS A 67 -24.21 -15.55 -28.70
CA HIS A 67 -25.47 -15.87 -28.02
C HIS A 67 -25.87 -17.34 -28.20
N GLU A 68 -25.59 -17.95 -29.35
CA GLU A 68 -25.83 -19.37 -29.60
C GLU A 68 -25.01 -20.25 -28.65
N CYS A 69 -23.71 -19.97 -28.50
CA CYS A 69 -22.84 -20.70 -27.57
C CYS A 69 -23.30 -20.54 -26.11
N MET A 70 -23.65 -19.32 -25.70
CA MET A 70 -24.15 -19.05 -24.35
C MET A 70 -25.48 -19.76 -24.06
N ASN A 71 -26.40 -19.76 -25.03
CA ASN A 71 -27.71 -20.38 -24.85
C ASN A 71 -27.63 -21.92 -24.83
N LYS A 72 -26.54 -22.52 -25.32
CA LYS A 72 -26.31 -23.97 -25.27
C LYS A 72 -26.19 -24.49 -23.84
N ASN A 73 -25.54 -23.72 -22.95
CA ASN A 73 -25.35 -24.13 -21.55
C ASN A 73 -25.94 -23.08 -20.60
N LEU A 74 -27.27 -23.09 -20.50
CA LEU A 74 -28.01 -22.39 -19.45
C LEU A 74 -27.81 -23.11 -18.11
N LEU A 75 -27.31 -22.41 -17.10
CA LEU A 75 -26.93 -23.03 -15.83
C LEU A 75 -28.13 -23.19 -14.89
N GLN A 76 -28.08 -24.24 -14.07
CA GLN A 76 -29.13 -24.55 -13.11
C GLN A 76 -28.80 -23.96 -11.74
N ILE A 77 -29.83 -23.47 -11.06
CA ILE A 77 -29.79 -22.88 -9.73
C ILE A 77 -30.61 -23.81 -8.81
N PRO A 78 -29.97 -24.54 -7.89
CA PRO A 78 -30.68 -25.33 -6.90
C PRO A 78 -31.34 -24.42 -5.85
N LEU A 79 -32.65 -24.60 -5.64
CA LEU A 79 -33.41 -23.97 -4.57
C LEU A 79 -33.26 -24.75 -3.24
N LYS A 80 -33.81 -24.22 -2.15
CA LYS A 80 -33.73 -24.85 -0.81
C LYS A 80 -34.41 -26.21 -0.72
N ASP A 81 -35.37 -26.47 -1.59
CA ASP A 81 -36.12 -27.72 -1.72
C ASP A 81 -35.53 -28.65 -2.80
N ASP A 82 -34.28 -28.38 -3.21
CA ASP A 82 -33.57 -29.06 -4.30
C ASP A 82 -34.22 -28.94 -5.70
N THR A 83 -35.27 -28.12 -5.86
CA THR A 83 -35.82 -27.79 -7.17
C THR A 83 -34.79 -27.01 -7.99
N LEU A 84 -34.57 -27.43 -9.23
CA LEU A 84 -33.63 -26.78 -10.15
C LEU A 84 -34.37 -25.76 -11.02
N VAL A 85 -33.98 -24.49 -10.94
CA VAL A 85 -34.50 -23.42 -11.79
C VAL A 85 -33.38 -22.80 -12.63
N THR A 86 -33.71 -22.15 -13.73
CA THR A 86 -32.72 -21.45 -14.59
C THR A 86 -32.72 -19.95 -14.39
N ARG A 87 -33.71 -19.42 -13.66
CA ARG A 87 -33.88 -18.00 -13.35
C ARG A 87 -34.19 -17.82 -11.88
N ILE A 88 -33.61 -16.78 -11.29
CA ILE A 88 -33.91 -16.37 -9.93
C ILE A 88 -34.41 -14.93 -9.92
N PHE A 89 -35.60 -14.72 -9.36
CA PHE A 89 -36.22 -13.40 -9.28
C PHE A 89 -35.70 -12.65 -8.05
N GLU A 90 -35.54 -11.33 -8.18
CA GLU A 90 -35.29 -10.46 -7.03
C GLU A 90 -36.41 -10.63 -6.00
N PRO A 91 -36.09 -11.03 -4.76
CA PRO A 91 -37.12 -11.48 -3.83
C PRO A 91 -37.96 -10.32 -3.25
N ASP A 92 -39.27 -10.59 -3.12
CA ASP A 92 -40.12 -9.99 -2.08
C ASP A 92 -40.51 -11.03 -0.99
N ASP A 93 -40.11 -12.30 -1.11
CA ASP A 93 -40.64 -13.40 -0.27
C ASP A 93 -39.54 -14.38 0.20
N ARG A 94 -39.68 -14.96 1.40
CA ARG A 94 -38.66 -15.71 2.17
C ARG A 94 -38.31 -17.11 1.63
N ARG A 95 -38.59 -17.39 0.36
CA ARG A 95 -38.42 -18.71 -0.28
C ARG A 95 -37.00 -18.97 -0.82
N PHE A 96 -36.06 -18.02 -0.69
CA PHE A 96 -34.75 -18.08 -1.37
C PHE A 96 -33.60 -18.57 -0.49
N VAL A 97 -32.57 -19.10 -1.15
CA VAL A 97 -31.46 -19.92 -0.63
C VAL A 97 -30.51 -19.13 0.29
N SER A 98 -30.17 -19.74 1.43
CA SER A 98 -29.27 -19.27 2.50
C SER A 98 -29.70 -18.02 3.32
N SER A 99 -29.45 -18.09 4.62
CA SER A 99 -30.01 -17.30 5.73
C SER A 99 -29.40 -15.89 5.94
N THR A 100 -28.90 -15.23 4.91
CA THR A 100 -28.32 -13.87 5.01
C THR A 100 -28.99 -12.90 4.05
N MET A 101 -30.32 -12.87 4.08
CA MET A 101 -31.05 -11.71 3.60
C MET A 101 -31.00 -10.67 4.72
N TYR A 102 -29.92 -9.89 4.79
CA TYR A 102 -29.94 -8.69 5.63
C TYR A 102 -31.08 -7.80 5.11
N PRO A 103 -32.01 -7.36 5.98
CA PRO A 103 -33.04 -6.44 5.58
C PRO A 103 -32.39 -5.19 4.97
N PHE A 104 -33.09 -4.56 4.02
CA PHE A 104 -32.72 -3.32 3.35
C PHE A 104 -32.64 -2.16 4.37
N GLU A 105 -31.71 -2.20 5.31
CA GLU A 105 -31.47 -1.12 6.27
C GLU A 105 -30.70 0.03 5.58
N ASP A 106 -29.89 -0.25 4.55
CA ASP A 106 -28.99 0.73 3.90
C ASP A 106 -29.04 0.77 2.35
N SER A 107 -30.22 0.63 1.72
CA SER A 107 -30.40 0.79 0.25
C SER A 107 -29.57 -0.14 -0.66
N ARG A 108 -28.91 -1.18 -0.14
CA ARG A 108 -28.20 -2.22 -0.91
C ARG A 108 -28.53 -3.61 -0.36
N ALA A 109 -28.69 -4.59 -1.23
CA ALA A 109 -28.93 -5.99 -0.86
C ALA A 109 -27.87 -6.89 -1.49
N THR A 110 -27.34 -7.86 -0.73
CA THR A 110 -26.40 -8.86 -1.25
C THR A 110 -27.11 -10.21 -1.39
N LEU A 111 -27.16 -10.75 -2.61
CA LEU A 111 -27.70 -12.09 -2.90
C LEU A 111 -26.56 -13.08 -3.12
N VAL A 112 -26.63 -14.23 -2.48
CA VAL A 112 -25.69 -15.35 -2.70
C VAL A 112 -26.46 -16.48 -3.36
N ILE A 113 -26.15 -16.77 -4.61
CA ILE A 113 -26.92 -17.68 -5.47
C ILE A 113 -26.04 -18.88 -5.80
N PRO A 114 -26.40 -20.11 -5.38
CA PRO A 114 -25.69 -21.30 -5.83
C PRO A 114 -26.00 -21.56 -7.31
N VAL A 115 -24.97 -21.85 -8.10
CA VAL A 115 -25.07 -22.15 -9.53
C VAL A 115 -24.34 -23.45 -9.79
N LYS A 116 -25.02 -24.39 -10.44
CA LYS A 116 -24.53 -25.74 -10.74
C LYS A 116 -24.01 -25.81 -12.18
N LEU A 117 -22.76 -26.25 -12.33
CA LEU A 117 -22.17 -26.53 -13.63
C LEU A 117 -22.75 -27.81 -14.24
N PRO A 118 -22.83 -27.92 -15.58
CA PRO A 118 -23.22 -29.17 -16.21
C PRO A 118 -22.22 -30.29 -15.85
N PRO A 119 -22.69 -31.53 -15.61
CA PRO A 119 -21.85 -32.62 -15.14
C PRO A 119 -20.79 -33.05 -16.16
N ASP A 120 -21.08 -32.88 -17.45
CA ASP A 120 -20.23 -33.33 -18.55
C ASP A 120 -19.44 -32.17 -19.21
N LEU A 121 -19.54 -30.96 -18.65
CA LEU A 121 -18.87 -29.79 -19.22
C LEU A 121 -17.44 -29.69 -18.68
N THR A 122 -16.47 -29.75 -19.57
CA THR A 122 -15.07 -29.42 -19.31
C THR A 122 -14.61 -28.37 -20.31
N CYS A 123 -13.73 -27.48 -19.88
CA CYS A 123 -13.16 -26.47 -20.76
C CYS A 123 -11.90 -25.87 -20.14
N ASP A 124 -10.86 -25.78 -20.95
CA ASP A 124 -9.61 -25.12 -20.54
C ASP A 124 -9.79 -23.62 -20.35
N HIS A 125 -10.78 -23.04 -21.05
CA HIS A 125 -11.12 -21.62 -21.03
C HIS A 125 -12.56 -21.41 -21.54
N CYS A 126 -13.50 -21.38 -20.60
CA CYS A 126 -14.90 -21.01 -20.80
C CYS A 126 -15.14 -19.53 -20.51
N VAL A 127 -16.23 -19.00 -21.04
CA VAL A 127 -16.77 -17.69 -20.64
C VAL A 127 -18.07 -17.91 -19.88
N PHE A 128 -18.08 -17.53 -18.60
CA PHE A 128 -19.25 -17.49 -17.74
C PHE A 128 -19.94 -16.12 -17.91
N GLN A 129 -21.25 -16.11 -18.14
CA GLN A 129 -22.05 -14.91 -18.30
C GLN A 129 -23.08 -14.81 -17.18
N TRP A 130 -23.24 -13.62 -16.60
CA TRP A 130 -24.41 -13.26 -15.81
C TRP A 130 -25.27 -12.28 -16.61
N LYS A 131 -26.58 -12.56 -16.62
CA LYS A 131 -27.61 -11.71 -17.22
C LYS A 131 -28.55 -11.22 -16.12
N TRP A 132 -28.89 -9.94 -16.15
CA TRP A 132 -29.96 -9.36 -15.36
C TRP A 132 -31.01 -8.75 -16.28
N HIS A 133 -32.27 -9.08 -16.02
CA HIS A 133 -33.41 -8.53 -16.73
C HIS A 133 -34.28 -7.77 -15.73
N CYS A 134 -34.37 -6.45 -15.85
CA CYS A 134 -35.18 -5.61 -14.96
C CYS A 134 -36.68 -5.94 -15.06
N GLY A 135 -37.47 -5.67 -14.01
CA GLY A 135 -38.87 -6.06 -13.93
C GLY A 135 -39.88 -4.96 -13.52
N ASN A 136 -39.46 -3.72 -13.24
CA ASN A 136 -40.33 -2.67 -12.69
C ASN A 136 -40.89 -1.66 -13.70
N ASN A 137 -40.92 -1.97 -15.00
CA ASN A 137 -41.67 -1.18 -15.99
C ASN A 137 -42.90 -1.96 -16.46
N PHE A 138 -43.99 -1.90 -15.69
CA PHE A 138 -45.25 -2.58 -16.06
C PHE A 138 -46.00 -1.90 -17.22
N TRP A 139 -45.44 -0.84 -17.80
CA TRP A 139 -45.82 -0.28 -19.08
C TRP A 139 -44.52 0.15 -19.77
N ARG A 140 -44.53 0.02 -21.11
CA ARG A 140 -43.53 0.56 -22.04
C ARG A 140 -42.85 1.81 -21.47
N ASP A 141 -41.53 1.87 -21.54
CA ASP A 141 -40.76 3.10 -21.27
C ASP A 141 -41.39 4.27 -22.07
N ILE A 142 -41.16 5.52 -21.64
CA ILE A 142 -41.75 6.73 -22.24
C ILE A 142 -41.54 6.80 -23.77
N ASP A 143 -40.53 6.08 -24.27
CA ASP A 143 -40.10 5.97 -25.66
C ASP A 143 -40.41 4.61 -26.33
N ASN A 144 -41.25 3.75 -25.74
CA ASN A 144 -41.67 2.47 -26.33
C ASN A 144 -40.55 1.41 -26.51
N VAL A 145 -39.50 1.48 -25.68
CA VAL A 145 -38.28 0.67 -25.79
C VAL A 145 -38.42 -0.68 -25.05
N PRO A 146 -37.82 -1.79 -25.56
CA PRO A 146 -37.77 -3.08 -24.86
C PRO A 146 -37.15 -2.99 -23.46
N GLN A 147 -37.50 -3.94 -22.60
CA GLN A 147 -37.04 -4.04 -21.20
C GLN A 147 -35.51 -4.02 -21.08
N GLU A 148 -34.97 -3.26 -20.11
CA GLU A 148 -33.52 -3.18 -19.89
C GLU A 148 -32.93 -4.52 -19.46
N GLU A 149 -31.88 -4.93 -20.18
CA GLU A 149 -31.09 -6.12 -19.89
C GLU A 149 -29.62 -5.72 -19.69
N PHE A 150 -28.97 -6.33 -18.70
CA PHE A 150 -27.57 -6.13 -18.38
C PHE A 150 -26.84 -7.45 -18.48
N PHE A 151 -25.64 -7.40 -19.04
CA PHE A 151 -24.79 -8.57 -19.26
C PHE A 151 -23.40 -8.29 -18.72
N GLY A 152 -22.75 -9.32 -18.19
CA GLY A 152 -21.31 -9.31 -18.02
C GLY A 152 -20.75 -10.72 -18.05
N CYS A 153 -19.44 -10.80 -18.26
CA CYS A 153 -18.74 -12.05 -18.47
C CYS A 153 -17.47 -12.17 -17.62
N ALA A 154 -17.07 -13.40 -17.35
CA ALA A 154 -15.79 -13.74 -16.72
C ALA A 154 -15.23 -15.02 -17.34
N ASP A 155 -13.92 -15.05 -17.57
CA ASP A 155 -13.21 -16.22 -18.07
C ASP A 155 -12.94 -17.23 -16.94
N ILE A 156 -13.37 -18.48 -17.09
CA ILE A 156 -13.18 -19.55 -16.09
C ILE A 156 -12.64 -20.84 -16.74
N ARG A 157 -12.16 -21.77 -15.92
CA ARG A 157 -11.77 -23.12 -16.34
C ARG A 157 -12.63 -24.16 -15.65
N ILE A 158 -12.98 -25.24 -16.35
CA ILE A 158 -13.68 -26.39 -15.77
C ILE A 158 -12.88 -27.66 -16.05
N GLU A 159 -12.40 -28.29 -14.99
CA GLU A 159 -11.59 -29.51 -15.06
C GLU A 159 -12.46 -30.77 -14.99
N GLY A 160 -12.05 -31.80 -15.74
CA GLY A 160 -12.67 -33.12 -15.70
C GLY A 160 -12.28 -33.92 -14.45
N PRO A 161 -12.89 -35.08 -14.22
CA PRO A 161 -12.56 -35.92 -13.09
C PRO A 161 -11.16 -36.49 -13.29
N ALA A 162 -10.29 -36.33 -12.30
CA ALA A 162 -8.89 -36.75 -12.35
C ALA A 162 -8.77 -38.24 -12.73
N THR A 163 -8.51 -38.52 -14.00
CA THR A 163 -8.14 -39.85 -14.46
C THR A 163 -6.65 -40.04 -14.18
N THR A 164 -6.35 -40.92 -13.24
CA THR A 164 -5.00 -41.37 -12.91
C THR A 164 -4.38 -42.10 -14.10
N LEU A 165 -3.64 -41.41 -14.95
CA LEU A 165 -2.64 -42.04 -15.84
C LEU A 165 -1.37 -41.17 -15.92
N ARG A 166 -0.28 -41.75 -15.44
CA ARG A 166 1.08 -41.23 -15.49
C ARG A 166 1.54 -41.08 -16.94
N SER A 167 2.10 -39.93 -17.29
CA SER A 167 3.09 -39.80 -18.35
C SER A 167 3.86 -38.48 -18.17
N SER A 168 5.17 -38.59 -18.24
CA SER A 168 6.17 -37.57 -17.97
C SER A 168 6.13 -36.40 -18.97
N SER A 169 5.66 -35.26 -18.52
CA SER A 169 6.21 -33.97 -18.89
C SER A 169 6.20 -33.12 -17.64
N THR A 170 7.36 -32.58 -17.27
CA THR A 170 7.49 -31.68 -16.13
C THR A 170 6.49 -30.53 -16.33
N PRO A 171 5.54 -30.28 -15.41
CA PRO A 171 4.66 -29.13 -15.51
C PRO A 171 5.52 -27.85 -15.56
N PRO A 172 5.11 -26.80 -16.31
CA PRO A 172 5.61 -25.47 -16.00
C PRO A 172 5.34 -25.24 -14.51
N PRO A 173 6.32 -24.73 -13.73
CA PRO A 173 6.10 -24.51 -12.32
C PRO A 173 4.81 -23.71 -12.13
N PRO A 174 3.96 -24.07 -11.16
CA PRO A 174 2.74 -23.32 -10.89
C PRO A 174 3.09 -21.84 -10.74
N LEU A 175 2.30 -20.97 -11.39
CA LEU A 175 2.32 -19.54 -11.09
C LEU A 175 2.28 -19.41 -9.57
N PRO A 176 3.20 -18.65 -8.96
CA PRO A 176 3.29 -18.55 -7.51
C PRO A 176 1.90 -18.25 -6.99
N THR A 177 1.38 -19.10 -6.10
CA THR A 177 0.28 -18.71 -5.23
C THR A 177 0.68 -17.34 -4.68
N LEU A 178 -0.21 -16.36 -4.74
CA LEU A 178 -0.11 -15.14 -3.94
C LEU A 178 -0.25 -15.56 -2.48
N GLN A 179 0.75 -16.26 -1.97
CA GLN A 179 0.97 -16.36 -0.55
C GLN A 179 1.31 -14.93 -0.12
N PRO A 180 0.63 -14.40 0.90
CA PRO A 180 1.25 -13.39 1.73
C PRO A 180 2.67 -13.90 1.98
N GLY A 181 3.74 -13.16 1.62
CA GLY A 181 5.07 -13.58 2.05
C GLY A 181 4.98 -13.74 3.56
N GLU A 182 4.99 -14.98 4.05
CA GLU A 182 4.91 -15.25 5.47
C GLU A 182 6.12 -14.54 6.07
N PRO A 183 5.92 -13.54 6.94
CA PRO A 183 7.03 -12.99 7.69
C PRO A 183 7.65 -14.18 8.41
N LYS A 184 8.93 -14.51 8.12
CA LYS A 184 9.67 -15.46 8.95
C LYS A 184 9.48 -15.03 10.40
N PRO A 185 8.90 -15.86 11.28
CA PRO A 185 8.74 -15.51 12.67
C PRO A 185 10.11 -15.13 13.26
N GLY A 186 10.26 -13.89 13.73
CA GLY A 186 11.43 -13.48 14.50
C GLY A 186 12.46 -12.53 13.85
N THR A 187 12.25 -11.99 12.64
CA THR A 187 13.14 -10.93 12.12
C THR A 187 12.39 -9.61 11.90
N MET A 188 12.68 -8.62 12.76
CA MET A 188 12.14 -7.27 12.65
C MET A 188 12.71 -6.60 11.38
N LYS A 189 11.85 -5.99 10.55
CA LYS A 189 12.31 -5.20 9.41
C LYS A 189 12.77 -3.83 9.91
N VAL A 190 13.94 -3.40 9.49
CA VAL A 190 14.50 -2.07 9.75
C VAL A 190 14.86 -1.48 8.39
N GLY A 191 14.06 -0.51 7.97
CA GLY A 191 14.21 0.22 6.72
C GLY A 191 14.99 1.52 6.93
N CYS A 192 15.98 1.78 6.08
CA CYS A 192 16.79 2.99 6.14
C CYS A 192 16.80 3.71 4.80
N TRP A 193 16.37 4.96 4.78
CA TRP A 193 16.42 5.79 3.58
C TRP A 193 17.81 6.41 3.45
N PHE A 194 18.50 6.04 2.37
CA PHE A 194 19.71 6.71 1.92
C PHE A 194 19.32 7.80 0.94
N THR A 195 19.65 9.06 1.24
CA THR A 195 19.29 10.20 0.40
C THR A 195 20.49 10.65 -0.44
N ASN A 196 20.34 10.60 -1.75
CA ASN A 196 21.42 10.89 -2.69
C ASN A 196 21.89 12.35 -2.63
N TRP A 197 21.09 13.29 -2.12
CA TRP A 197 21.49 14.70 -1.94
C TRP A 197 22.33 14.96 -0.68
N ALA A 198 22.41 14.01 0.27
CA ALA A 198 23.22 14.18 1.49
C ALA A 198 24.72 14.31 1.19
N GLN A 199 25.16 13.89 0.00
CA GLN A 199 26.52 14.07 -0.50
C GLN A 199 26.94 15.54 -0.64
N HIS A 200 25.98 16.45 -0.74
CA HIS A 200 26.21 17.89 -0.93
C HIS A 200 26.31 18.66 0.39
N ARG A 201 26.02 18.04 1.53
CA ARG A 201 26.13 18.68 2.84
C ARG A 201 27.59 19.06 3.13
N ALA A 202 27.76 20.14 3.88
CA ALA A 202 29.07 20.67 4.25
C ALA A 202 29.69 19.88 5.43
N GLY A 203 31.02 19.81 5.46
CA GLY A 203 31.80 19.27 6.57
C GLY A 203 31.34 17.87 7.02
N GLY A 204 31.18 17.70 8.34
CA GLY A 204 30.74 16.45 8.96
C GLY A 204 29.29 16.04 8.67
N GLY A 205 28.52 16.87 7.95
CA GLY A 205 27.18 16.52 7.47
C GLY A 205 27.17 15.74 6.16
N ARG A 206 28.30 15.71 5.41
CA ARG A 206 28.41 14.99 4.15
C ARG A 206 28.24 13.49 4.36
N PHE A 207 27.34 12.87 3.60
CA PHE A 207 27.07 11.44 3.69
C PHE A 207 26.86 10.84 2.29
N GLY A 208 27.58 9.77 1.98
CA GLY A 208 27.49 9.04 0.72
C GLY A 208 27.51 7.52 0.90
N PRO A 209 27.53 6.74 -0.20
CA PRO A 209 27.41 5.28 -0.13
C PRO A 209 28.46 4.60 0.76
N LYS A 210 29.68 5.14 0.79
CA LYS A 210 30.81 4.63 1.59
C LYS A 210 30.60 4.75 3.11
N ASP A 211 29.73 5.67 3.54
CA ASP A 211 29.48 5.97 4.95
C ASP A 211 28.37 5.05 5.53
N ILE A 212 27.69 4.29 4.67
CA ILE A 212 26.63 3.37 5.08
C ILE A 212 27.25 2.13 5.74
N ASN A 213 26.85 1.87 6.99
CA ASN A 213 27.08 0.59 7.64
C ASN A 213 25.99 -0.42 7.21
N PRO A 214 26.33 -1.47 6.45
CA PRO A 214 25.33 -2.40 5.88
C PRO A 214 24.69 -3.34 6.89
N TYR A 215 25.09 -3.30 8.17
CA TYR A 215 24.57 -4.17 9.23
C TYR A 215 23.55 -3.48 10.14
N VAL A 216 23.30 -2.18 9.97
CA VAL A 216 22.33 -1.42 10.79
C VAL A 216 20.89 -1.73 10.38
N CYS A 217 20.66 -1.95 9.09
CA CYS A 217 19.33 -2.04 8.50
C CYS A 217 19.19 -3.35 7.73
N THR A 218 17.98 -3.91 7.70
CA THR A 218 17.69 -5.08 6.84
C THR A 218 17.34 -4.65 5.41
N HIS A 219 16.82 -3.43 5.25
CA HIS A 219 16.45 -2.86 3.96
C HIS A 219 17.00 -1.44 3.85
N ILE A 220 17.60 -1.11 2.70
CA ILE A 220 17.96 0.27 2.35
C ILE A 220 17.04 0.73 1.21
N PHE A 221 16.49 1.93 1.34
CA PHE A 221 15.74 2.61 0.30
C PHE A 221 16.62 3.70 -0.31
N TYR A 222 16.99 3.57 -1.58
CA TYR A 222 17.74 4.59 -2.31
C TYR A 222 16.78 5.70 -2.74
N ALA A 223 16.87 6.86 -2.11
CA ALA A 223 16.06 8.04 -2.37
C ALA A 223 16.87 9.07 -3.19
N PHE A 224 16.48 9.44 -4.41
CA PHE A 224 15.32 8.96 -5.17
C PHE A 224 15.65 8.76 -6.66
N ALA A 225 14.93 7.85 -7.31
CA ALA A 225 14.65 7.95 -8.73
C ALA A 225 13.40 8.80 -8.98
N LYS A 226 13.21 9.22 -10.22
CA LYS A 226 12.01 9.94 -10.69
C LYS A 226 11.29 9.21 -11.81
N VAL A 227 9.97 9.37 -11.87
CA VAL A 227 9.17 9.03 -13.05
C VAL A 227 9.34 10.13 -14.08
N GLN A 228 9.72 9.76 -15.31
CA GLN A 228 9.87 10.72 -16.40
C GLN A 228 9.33 10.15 -17.71
N TRP A 229 8.72 11.01 -18.52
CA TRP A 229 8.37 10.70 -19.91
C TRP A 229 9.60 10.87 -20.81
N ASP A 230 9.97 9.84 -21.56
CA ASP A 230 11.14 9.88 -22.46
C ASP A 230 10.81 10.17 -23.94
N GLY A 231 9.55 10.51 -24.23
CA GLY A 231 9.04 10.67 -25.60
C GLY A 231 8.24 9.46 -26.10
N ARG A 232 8.34 8.30 -25.45
CA ARG A 232 7.64 7.06 -25.85
C ARG A 232 6.89 6.40 -24.70
N ALA A 233 7.47 6.39 -23.51
CA ALA A 233 6.89 5.81 -22.32
C ALA A 233 7.35 6.54 -21.06
N PHE A 234 6.64 6.29 -19.96
CA PHE A 234 7.15 6.63 -18.64
C PHE A 234 8.23 5.63 -18.24
N THR A 235 9.29 6.11 -17.58
CA THR A 235 10.42 5.30 -17.13
C THR A 235 11.00 5.85 -15.83
N LEU A 236 11.80 5.04 -15.14
CA LEU A 236 12.62 5.47 -14.01
C LEU A 236 13.88 6.18 -14.54
N ARG A 237 14.21 7.31 -13.91
CA ARG A 237 15.43 8.09 -14.20
C ARG A 237 16.11 8.52 -12.91
N GLN A 238 17.42 8.73 -13.01
CA GLN A 238 18.20 9.37 -11.98
C GLN A 238 17.69 10.79 -11.67
N THR A 239 17.87 11.22 -10.43
CA THR A 239 17.66 12.61 -10.03
C THR A 239 18.97 13.38 -10.04
N GLU A 240 20.10 12.71 -9.76
CA GLU A 240 21.45 13.27 -9.76
C GLU A 240 22.33 12.66 -10.87
N PRO A 241 23.27 13.44 -11.48
CA PRO A 241 24.15 12.92 -12.52
C PRO A 241 25.01 11.71 -12.11
N ASN A 242 25.41 11.64 -10.84
CA ASN A 242 26.24 10.57 -10.29
C ASN A 242 25.44 9.44 -9.61
N ASP A 243 24.11 9.45 -9.74
CA ASP A 243 23.28 8.36 -9.25
C ASP A 243 23.69 6.99 -9.79
N PRO A 244 24.08 6.79 -11.06
CA PRO A 244 24.51 5.47 -11.53
C PRO A 244 25.63 4.87 -10.65
N ASP A 245 26.65 5.66 -10.33
CA ASP A 245 27.76 5.23 -9.47
C ASP A 245 27.32 5.02 -8.02
N ASN A 246 26.46 5.90 -7.49
CA ASN A 246 25.96 5.79 -6.13
C ASN A 246 25.03 4.58 -5.96
N MET A 247 24.10 4.35 -6.89
CA MET A 247 23.20 3.20 -6.90
C MET A 247 24.00 1.90 -6.93
N GLU A 248 25.01 1.79 -7.82
CA GLU A 248 25.90 0.62 -7.83
C GLU A 248 26.63 0.42 -6.50
N GLN A 249 27.16 1.48 -5.89
CA GLN A 249 27.88 1.38 -4.61
C GLN A 249 26.96 0.94 -3.47
N VAL A 250 25.74 1.48 -3.39
CA VAL A 250 24.76 1.10 -2.38
C VAL A 250 24.32 -0.35 -2.58
N VAL A 251 24.05 -0.78 -3.83
CA VAL A 251 23.71 -2.18 -4.12
C VAL A 251 24.87 -3.13 -3.80
N LYS A 252 26.12 -2.72 -4.05
CA LYS A 252 27.34 -3.50 -3.71
C LYS A 252 27.52 -3.71 -2.21
N LEU A 253 26.82 -2.97 -1.34
CA LEU A 253 26.80 -3.26 0.11
C LEU A 253 26.30 -4.68 0.42
N LYS A 254 25.48 -5.26 -0.45
CA LYS A 254 25.06 -6.67 -0.36
C LYS A 254 26.22 -7.67 -0.45
N LEU A 255 27.39 -7.25 -0.95
CA LEU A 255 28.60 -8.08 -0.92
C LEU A 255 29.14 -8.26 0.50
N ARG A 256 28.92 -7.29 1.39
CA ARG A 256 29.33 -7.31 2.80
C ARG A 256 28.25 -7.92 3.70
N ASN A 257 26.97 -7.62 3.44
CA ASN A 257 25.84 -8.22 4.13
C ASN A 257 24.91 -8.92 3.12
N LYS A 258 24.93 -10.26 3.07
CA LYS A 258 24.17 -11.04 2.08
C LYS A 258 22.66 -11.04 2.33
N ASP A 259 22.23 -10.71 3.55
CA ASP A 259 20.81 -10.62 3.91
C ASP A 259 20.21 -9.24 3.63
N LEU A 260 21.04 -8.23 3.36
CA LEU A 260 20.62 -6.87 3.05
C LEU A 260 19.83 -6.84 1.74
N LYS A 261 18.68 -6.16 1.75
CA LYS A 261 17.93 -5.81 0.54
C LYS A 261 18.05 -4.32 0.25
N VAL A 262 18.15 -3.95 -1.02
CA VAL A 262 18.24 -2.56 -1.46
C VAL A 262 17.11 -2.29 -2.45
N LEU A 263 16.17 -1.41 -2.09
CA LEU A 263 15.05 -1.00 -2.91
C LEU A 263 15.33 0.40 -3.48
N LEU A 264 14.79 0.67 -4.67
CA LEU A 264 14.80 2.01 -5.25
C LEU A 264 13.50 2.72 -4.88
N ALA A 265 13.60 3.86 -4.20
CA ALA A 265 12.44 4.71 -3.96
C ALA A 265 12.23 5.67 -5.14
N VAL A 266 10.99 5.79 -5.61
CA VAL A 266 10.60 6.69 -6.70
C VAL A 266 9.59 7.72 -6.21
N GLY A 267 9.91 9.01 -6.37
CA GLY A 267 9.04 10.10 -5.97
C GLY A 267 9.69 11.03 -4.94
N GLY A 268 9.04 11.19 -3.80
CA GLY A 268 9.37 12.13 -2.73
C GLY A 268 8.70 13.50 -2.90
N TRP A 269 8.67 14.29 -1.83
CA TRP A 269 8.00 15.60 -1.76
C TRP A 269 8.26 16.56 -2.95
N SER A 270 9.51 16.62 -3.45
CA SER A 270 9.89 17.53 -4.54
C SER A 270 9.56 17.01 -5.95
N HIS A 271 9.05 15.79 -6.08
CA HIS A 271 8.73 15.18 -7.36
C HIS A 271 7.40 15.69 -7.92
N SER A 272 7.30 15.81 -9.25
CA SER A 272 6.06 16.25 -9.90
C SER A 272 4.96 15.19 -9.76
N LEU A 273 3.78 15.59 -9.29
CA LEU A 273 2.62 14.68 -9.19
C LEU A 273 1.96 14.44 -10.53
N LYS A 274 2.05 15.41 -11.45
CA LYS A 274 1.47 15.30 -12.80
C LYS A 274 1.98 14.07 -13.55
N VAL A 275 3.28 13.75 -13.45
CA VAL A 275 3.84 12.57 -14.12
C VAL A 275 3.40 11.27 -13.46
N PHE A 276 3.17 11.23 -12.14
CA PHE A 276 2.58 10.08 -11.47
C PHE A 276 1.12 9.88 -11.90
N ASN A 277 0.34 10.96 -11.95
CA ASN A 277 -1.05 10.93 -12.40
C ASN A 277 -1.15 10.33 -13.81
N GLU A 278 -0.38 10.86 -14.77
CA GLU A 278 -0.45 10.40 -16.17
C GLU A 278 0.12 8.99 -16.37
N MET A 279 1.17 8.62 -15.62
CA MET A 279 1.76 7.28 -15.69
C MET A 279 0.81 6.20 -15.13
N SER A 280 0.07 6.51 -14.07
CA SER A 280 -0.79 5.55 -13.38
C SER A 280 -2.19 5.43 -14.00
N LYS A 281 -2.60 6.40 -14.84
CA LYS A 281 -3.96 6.59 -15.35
C LYS A 281 -4.56 5.40 -16.11
N THR A 282 -3.77 4.70 -16.92
CA THR A 282 -4.29 3.62 -17.78
C THR A 282 -3.46 2.35 -17.65
N SER A 283 -4.08 1.19 -17.84
CA SER A 283 -3.35 -0.08 -17.84
C SER A 283 -2.21 -0.10 -18.87
N GLU A 284 -2.37 0.58 -20.01
CA GLU A 284 -1.29 0.68 -21.01
C GLU A 284 -0.08 1.47 -20.50
N THR A 285 -0.31 2.64 -19.89
CA THR A 285 0.76 3.50 -19.37
C THR A 285 1.48 2.83 -18.20
N ARG A 286 0.73 2.23 -17.27
CA ARG A 286 1.27 1.41 -16.18
C ARG A 286 2.09 0.23 -16.68
N ARG A 287 1.57 -0.57 -17.62
CA ARG A 287 2.29 -1.72 -18.17
C ARG A 287 3.62 -1.32 -18.82
N LYS A 288 3.63 -0.25 -19.63
CA LYS A 288 4.86 0.26 -20.26
C LYS A 288 5.85 0.75 -19.20
N PHE A 289 5.38 1.51 -18.21
CA PHE A 289 6.20 1.96 -17.09
C PHE A 289 6.80 0.78 -16.32
N LEU A 290 6.01 -0.21 -15.93
CA LEU A 290 6.48 -1.37 -15.18
C LEU A 290 7.49 -2.20 -15.96
N THR A 291 7.31 -2.34 -17.28
CA THR A 291 8.30 -3.00 -18.15
C THR A 291 9.66 -2.30 -18.08
N ASN A 292 9.66 -0.96 -18.18
CA ASN A 292 10.88 -0.16 -18.11
C ASN A 292 11.48 -0.14 -16.70
N ALA A 293 10.64 -0.04 -15.67
CA ALA A 293 11.04 -0.04 -14.27
C ALA A 293 11.73 -1.35 -13.89
N ILE A 294 11.15 -2.50 -14.26
CA ILE A 294 11.78 -3.82 -14.04
C ILE A 294 13.16 -3.88 -14.70
N ALA A 295 13.28 -3.45 -15.96
CA ALA A 295 14.56 -3.43 -16.65
C ALA A 295 15.59 -2.55 -15.91
N PHE A 296 15.20 -1.38 -15.43
CA PHE A 296 16.06 -0.49 -14.65
C PHE A 296 16.49 -1.13 -13.32
N LEU A 297 15.57 -1.72 -12.57
CA LEU A 297 15.84 -2.37 -11.28
C LEU A 297 16.84 -3.52 -11.46
N LEU A 298 16.63 -4.37 -12.47
CA LEU A 298 17.52 -5.48 -12.79
C LEU A 298 18.90 -5.00 -13.27
N GLN A 299 18.96 -3.92 -14.06
CA GLN A 299 20.22 -3.34 -14.54
C GLN A 299 21.13 -2.92 -13.38
N TYR A 300 20.59 -2.25 -12.37
CA TYR A 300 21.36 -1.78 -11.22
C TYR A 300 21.42 -2.78 -10.06
N GLY A 301 20.70 -3.90 -10.14
CA GLY A 301 20.71 -4.96 -9.13
C GLY A 301 19.89 -4.64 -7.87
N PHE A 302 18.86 -3.79 -7.98
CA PHE A 302 17.91 -3.54 -6.91
C PHE A 302 17.04 -4.77 -6.62
N ASP A 303 16.63 -4.92 -5.37
CA ASP A 303 15.76 -6.00 -4.89
C ASP A 303 14.28 -5.60 -4.89
N GLY A 304 13.94 -4.38 -5.27
CA GLY A 304 12.55 -3.91 -5.30
C GLY A 304 12.38 -2.43 -5.58
N LEU A 305 11.12 -2.01 -5.59
CA LEU A 305 10.65 -0.64 -5.85
C LEU A 305 9.78 -0.18 -4.70
N ASP A 306 10.02 1.04 -4.24
CA ASP A 306 9.23 1.74 -3.23
C ASP A 306 8.55 2.97 -3.85
N TYR A 307 7.23 3.04 -3.77
CA TYR A 307 6.46 4.18 -4.26
C TYR A 307 6.31 5.26 -3.19
N ASP A 308 6.94 6.41 -3.44
CA ASP A 308 6.84 7.60 -2.60
C ASP A 308 6.08 8.69 -3.38
N TRP A 309 4.87 8.35 -3.83
CA TRP A 309 3.95 9.31 -4.43
C TRP A 309 3.25 10.07 -3.31
N GLU A 310 3.63 11.34 -3.14
CA GLU A 310 3.05 12.20 -2.12
C GLU A 310 2.13 13.26 -2.75
N TYR A 311 0.80 13.16 -2.74
CA TYR A 311 0.00 11.97 -2.45
C TYR A 311 -1.05 11.77 -3.55
N PRO A 312 -1.44 10.52 -3.88
CA PRO A 312 -2.68 10.29 -4.62
C PRO A 312 -3.86 10.92 -3.85
N GLY A 313 -4.84 11.45 -4.57
CA GLY A 313 -6.03 12.10 -4.01
C GLY A 313 -5.81 13.52 -3.45
N ASP A 314 -4.55 13.98 -3.34
CA ASP A 314 -4.23 15.33 -2.86
C ASP A 314 -4.44 16.37 -3.97
N VAL A 315 -5.67 16.89 -4.02
CA VAL A 315 -6.10 17.87 -5.04
C VAL A 315 -5.28 19.14 -4.97
N ASP A 316 -4.91 19.60 -3.77
CA ASP A 316 -4.15 20.84 -3.56
C ASP A 316 -2.73 20.75 -4.13
N ARG A 317 -2.15 19.54 -4.14
CA ARG A 317 -0.86 19.27 -4.79
C ARG A 317 -0.97 18.84 -6.25
N GLY A 318 -2.20 18.70 -6.77
CA GLY A 318 -2.47 18.43 -8.17
C GLY A 318 -2.68 16.95 -8.52
N SER A 319 -3.02 16.10 -7.55
CA SER A 319 -3.48 14.73 -7.79
C SER A 319 -5.00 14.65 -7.62
N PRO A 320 -5.78 14.45 -8.71
CA PRO A 320 -7.24 14.41 -8.62
C PRO A 320 -7.73 13.12 -7.95
N PRO A 321 -8.98 13.05 -7.44
CA PRO A 321 -9.46 11.92 -6.63
C PRO A 321 -9.36 10.54 -7.30
N GLU A 322 -9.44 10.47 -8.64
CA GLU A 322 -9.32 9.21 -9.38
C GLU A 322 -7.95 8.54 -9.21
N THR A 323 -6.93 9.31 -8.81
CA THR A 323 -5.58 8.79 -8.55
C THR A 323 -5.55 7.77 -7.42
N LYS A 324 -6.55 7.73 -6.53
CA LYS A 324 -6.76 6.64 -5.58
C LYS A 324 -6.85 5.29 -6.27
N GLN A 325 -7.73 5.18 -7.27
CA GLN A 325 -7.90 3.96 -8.04
C GLN A 325 -6.69 3.68 -8.92
N TYR A 326 -6.08 4.72 -9.51
CA TYR A 326 -4.88 4.55 -10.33
C TYR A 326 -3.71 3.99 -9.53
N PHE A 327 -3.54 4.44 -8.29
CA PHE A 327 -2.51 3.92 -7.39
C PHE A 327 -2.81 2.48 -6.95
N ALA A 328 -4.06 2.17 -6.62
CA ALA A 328 -4.50 0.79 -6.30
C ALA A 328 -4.21 -0.18 -7.46
N ASP A 329 -4.55 0.23 -8.69
CA ASP A 329 -4.26 -0.54 -9.89
C ASP A 329 -2.76 -0.69 -10.14
N LEU A 330 -1.98 0.39 -9.97
CA LEU A 330 -0.53 0.36 -10.12
C LEU A 330 0.09 -0.63 -9.15
N VAL A 331 -0.23 -0.53 -7.86
CA VAL A 331 0.27 -1.45 -6.81
C VAL A 331 -0.05 -2.92 -7.14
N LYS A 332 -1.29 -3.19 -7.57
CA LYS A 332 -1.71 -4.52 -8.00
C LYS A 332 -0.89 -5.01 -9.20
N GLU A 333 -0.78 -4.20 -10.25
CA GLU A 333 -0.04 -4.56 -11.47
C GLU A 333 1.45 -4.74 -11.20
N THR A 334 2.06 -3.94 -10.32
CA THR A 334 3.46 -4.09 -9.91
C THR A 334 3.72 -5.45 -9.30
N ARG A 335 2.89 -5.88 -8.34
CA ARG A 335 3.01 -7.19 -7.70
C ARG A 335 2.94 -8.32 -8.72
N LEU A 336 1.96 -8.28 -9.60
CA LEU A 336 1.75 -9.31 -10.62
C LEU A 336 2.93 -9.36 -11.61
N ARG A 337 3.41 -8.21 -12.09
CA ARG A 337 4.56 -8.15 -13.02
C ARG A 337 5.85 -8.61 -12.37
N PHE A 338 6.08 -8.30 -11.09
CA PHE A 338 7.24 -8.82 -10.38
C PHE A 338 7.15 -10.35 -10.21
N GLN A 339 5.96 -10.91 -9.94
CA GLN A 339 5.77 -12.36 -9.89
C GLN A 339 6.04 -13.04 -11.24
N GLU A 340 5.59 -12.44 -12.34
CA GLU A 340 5.85 -12.93 -13.69
C GLU A 340 7.35 -12.89 -14.03
N GLU A 341 8.05 -11.81 -13.69
CA GLU A 341 9.50 -11.71 -13.87
C GLU A 341 10.23 -12.81 -13.10
N ALA A 342 9.92 -12.98 -11.82
CA ALA A 342 10.51 -14.02 -10.97
C ALA A 342 10.28 -15.44 -11.52
N ALA A 343 9.06 -15.72 -11.97
CA ALA A 343 8.73 -17.01 -12.59
C ALA A 343 9.50 -17.23 -13.90
N SER A 344 9.72 -16.17 -14.68
CA SER A 344 10.44 -16.25 -15.95
C SER A 344 11.96 -16.40 -15.80
N THR A 345 12.55 -15.78 -14.78
CA THR A 345 14.01 -15.78 -14.56
C THR A 345 14.48 -16.82 -13.55
N GLY A 346 13.55 -17.40 -12.77
CA GLY A 346 13.86 -18.31 -11.67
C GLY A 346 14.53 -17.61 -10.47
N LYS A 347 14.55 -16.27 -10.45
CA LYS A 347 15.13 -15.47 -9.36
C LYS A 347 14.09 -15.17 -8.29
N GLU A 348 14.58 -14.69 -7.14
CA GLU A 348 13.71 -14.12 -6.11
C GLU A 348 12.94 -12.92 -6.68
N ARG A 349 11.65 -12.84 -6.35
CA ARG A 349 10.78 -11.77 -6.81
C ARG A 349 11.21 -10.42 -6.22
N LEU A 350 11.25 -9.40 -7.07
CA LEU A 350 11.37 -8.00 -6.66
C LEU A 350 10.30 -7.62 -5.62
N LEU A 351 10.70 -6.85 -4.61
CA LEU A 351 9.83 -6.35 -3.54
C LEU A 351 9.05 -5.12 -4.01
N ALA A 352 7.78 -5.03 -3.64
CA ALA A 352 6.93 -3.88 -3.93
C ALA A 352 6.46 -3.25 -2.62
N THR A 353 6.86 -2.01 -2.36
CA THR A 353 6.53 -1.26 -1.13
C THR A 353 6.03 0.14 -1.48
N ALA A 354 5.51 0.86 -0.49
CA ALA A 354 5.16 2.27 -0.65
C ALA A 354 5.38 3.01 0.67
N SER A 355 5.87 4.25 0.60
CA SER A 355 5.85 5.20 1.72
C SER A 355 4.67 6.14 1.58
N VAL A 356 3.87 6.23 2.64
CA VAL A 356 2.50 6.77 2.56
C VAL A 356 2.24 7.83 3.62
N GLY A 357 1.42 8.81 3.23
CA GLY A 357 0.88 9.80 4.15
C GLY A 357 -0.08 9.17 5.16
N VAL A 358 -0.22 9.81 6.31
CA VAL A 358 -0.82 9.19 7.50
C VAL A 358 -1.98 9.96 8.11
N THR A 359 -2.31 11.15 7.60
CA THR A 359 -3.51 11.88 8.03
C THR A 359 -4.76 11.19 7.51
N ASP A 360 -5.87 11.29 8.24
CA ASP A 360 -7.11 10.61 7.89
C ASP A 360 -7.62 10.99 6.49
N GLU A 361 -7.48 12.28 6.14
CA GLU A 361 -7.82 12.82 4.83
C GLU A 361 -6.98 12.20 3.71
N VAL A 362 -5.65 12.20 3.85
CA VAL A 362 -4.75 11.60 2.84
C VAL A 362 -5.03 10.10 2.70
N ILE A 363 -5.34 9.41 3.79
CA ILE A 363 -5.70 7.98 3.75
C ILE A 363 -7.03 7.77 3.01
N ALA A 364 -8.05 8.56 3.35
CA ALA A 364 -9.38 8.44 2.77
C ALA A 364 -9.39 8.74 1.27
N GLU A 365 -8.68 9.78 0.84
CA GLU A 365 -8.66 10.24 -0.53
C GLU A 365 -7.62 9.52 -1.41
N GLY A 366 -6.51 9.05 -0.83
CA GLY A 366 -5.38 8.53 -1.61
C GLY A 366 -5.29 7.01 -1.74
N TYR A 367 -5.82 6.24 -0.78
CA TYR A 367 -5.43 4.83 -0.63
C TYR A 367 -6.60 3.85 -0.59
N ASP A 368 -6.54 2.82 -1.44
CA ASP A 368 -7.31 1.59 -1.27
C ASP A 368 -6.54 0.65 -0.33
N ILE A 369 -6.86 0.75 0.95
CA ILE A 369 -6.14 0.07 2.04
C ILE A 369 -6.16 -1.47 1.88
N PRO A 370 -7.30 -2.13 1.61
CA PRO A 370 -7.32 -3.57 1.32
C PRO A 370 -6.47 -3.98 0.11
N VAL A 371 -6.49 -3.20 -0.98
CA VAL A 371 -5.66 -3.50 -2.16
C VAL A 371 -4.17 -3.38 -1.82
N MET A 372 -3.78 -2.31 -1.13
CA MET A 372 -2.38 -2.11 -0.72
C MET A 372 -1.90 -3.23 0.21
N SER A 373 -2.68 -3.57 1.24
CA SER A 373 -2.40 -4.67 2.19
C SER A 373 -2.20 -6.01 1.49
N ARG A 374 -2.95 -6.25 0.40
CA ARG A 374 -2.88 -7.49 -0.38
C ARG A 374 -1.66 -7.57 -1.30
N TYR A 375 -1.33 -6.48 -1.99
CA TYR A 375 -0.37 -6.52 -3.10
C TYR A 375 1.02 -5.96 -2.77
N LEU A 376 1.14 -5.08 -1.76
CA LEU A 376 2.45 -4.67 -1.25
C LEU A 376 3.04 -5.74 -0.34
N ASP A 377 4.37 -5.82 -0.32
CA ASP A 377 5.10 -6.64 0.64
C ASP A 377 5.00 -6.06 2.05
N TRP A 378 5.02 -4.72 2.16
CA TRP A 378 4.65 -3.94 3.33
C TRP A 378 4.46 -2.46 2.95
N THR A 379 3.99 -1.66 3.89
CA THR A 379 3.85 -0.20 3.74
C THR A 379 4.64 0.53 4.82
N ASN A 380 5.38 1.56 4.42
CA ASN A 380 6.14 2.44 5.30
C ASN A 380 5.27 3.65 5.69
N LEU A 381 4.76 3.68 6.92
CA LEU A 381 3.94 4.80 7.39
C LEU A 381 4.85 5.99 7.71
N MET A 382 4.65 7.14 7.08
CA MET A 382 5.38 8.37 7.40
C MET A 382 4.82 9.00 8.69
N THR A 383 5.02 8.33 9.82
CA THR A 383 4.53 8.71 11.16
C THR A 383 5.34 9.82 11.82
N PHE A 384 5.73 10.81 11.01
CA PHE A 384 6.47 12.01 11.37
C PHE A 384 5.92 13.18 10.54
N ASP A 385 6.38 14.39 10.84
CA ASP A 385 5.82 15.63 10.27
C ASP A 385 4.32 15.81 10.54
N LEU A 386 3.85 15.23 11.65
CA LEU A 386 2.49 15.39 12.15
C LEU A 386 2.25 16.81 12.69
N HIS A 387 3.34 17.49 13.08
CA HIS A 387 3.36 18.87 13.54
C HIS A 387 4.59 19.60 12.98
N GLY A 388 4.45 20.91 12.79
CA GLY A 388 5.53 21.75 12.32
C GLY A 388 5.18 23.23 12.37
N ALA A 389 6.12 24.07 11.94
CA ALA A 389 5.97 25.53 12.04
C ALA A 389 4.73 26.10 11.30
N TRP A 390 4.16 25.35 10.35
CA TRP A 390 2.91 25.69 9.67
C TRP A 390 1.69 25.72 10.59
N ASP A 391 1.74 25.06 11.77
CA ASP A 391 0.64 25.04 12.73
C ASP A 391 0.54 26.34 13.55
N GLY A 392 1.60 27.16 13.58
CA GLY A 392 1.71 28.37 14.40
C GLY A 392 1.85 28.12 15.91
N ILE A 393 2.02 26.86 16.33
CA ILE A 393 2.19 26.44 17.72
C ILE A 393 3.36 25.47 17.86
N LEU A 394 4.00 25.43 19.02
CA LEU A 394 5.03 24.45 19.36
C LEU A 394 4.39 23.07 19.47
N GLY A 395 4.99 22.08 18.82
CA GLY A 395 4.44 20.73 18.79
C GLY A 395 5.45 19.69 18.35
N HIS A 396 5.33 18.48 18.91
CA HIS A 396 6.20 17.38 18.56
C HIS A 396 5.73 16.68 17.28
N HIS A 397 6.61 16.53 16.29
CA HIS A 397 6.22 16.08 14.95
C HIS A 397 5.99 14.57 14.78
N SER A 398 6.30 13.76 15.79
CA SER A 398 6.19 12.28 15.72
C SER A 398 5.73 11.68 17.07
N ALA A 399 4.86 12.38 17.82
CA ALA A 399 4.39 11.92 19.12
C ALA A 399 3.80 10.49 19.06
N LEU A 400 4.21 9.60 19.99
CA LEU A 400 3.73 8.21 20.02
C LEU A 400 2.26 8.14 20.43
N PHE A 401 1.90 8.91 21.46
CA PHE A 401 0.54 9.03 21.98
C PHE A 401 0.02 10.46 21.93
N SER A 402 -1.29 10.56 22.12
CA SER A 402 -2.07 11.78 22.07
C SER A 402 -2.13 12.51 23.41
N LYS A 403 -2.11 13.86 23.36
CA LYS A 403 -2.72 14.72 24.39
C LYS A 403 -4.10 15.18 23.92
N SER A 404 -5.04 15.35 24.86
CA SER A 404 -6.39 15.84 24.57
C SER A 404 -6.35 17.19 23.83
N GLY A 405 -7.29 17.41 22.91
CA GLY A 405 -7.44 18.70 22.20
C GLY A 405 -7.34 18.54 20.68
N ARG A 406 -6.99 19.64 19.99
CA ARG A 406 -6.99 19.74 18.52
C ARG A 406 -6.06 18.73 17.81
N LEU A 407 -5.09 18.15 18.53
CA LEU A 407 -4.07 17.24 18.01
C LEU A 407 -4.34 15.78 18.39
N ALA A 408 -5.57 15.47 18.82
CA ALA A 408 -5.85 14.21 19.47
C ALA A 408 -5.59 12.96 18.59
N THR A 409 -5.64 13.11 17.27
CA THR A 409 -5.48 12.02 16.29
C THR A 409 -4.13 12.05 15.54
N LEU A 410 -3.33 13.11 15.71
CA LEU A 410 -2.03 13.29 15.03
C LEU A 410 -0.89 12.68 15.85
N ASN A 411 -0.96 11.36 16.04
CA ASN A 411 0.04 10.58 16.78
C ASN A 411 0.12 9.15 16.23
N ILE A 412 1.26 8.50 16.46
CA ILE A 412 1.56 7.17 15.89
C ILE A 412 0.50 6.13 16.26
N ASP A 413 0.09 6.05 17.54
CA ASP A 413 -0.91 5.08 18.00
C ASP A 413 -2.26 5.22 17.27
N SER A 414 -2.76 6.45 17.13
CA SER A 414 -4.02 6.72 16.42
C SER A 414 -3.92 6.41 14.92
N ILE A 415 -2.79 6.75 14.29
CA ILE A 415 -2.52 6.47 12.87
C ILE A 415 -2.53 4.97 12.62
N VAL A 416 -1.78 4.21 13.43
CA VAL A 416 -1.71 2.74 13.27
C VAL A 416 -3.08 2.11 13.45
N LYS A 417 -3.84 2.53 14.47
CA LYS A 417 -5.21 2.06 14.67
C LYS A 417 -6.13 2.39 13.50
N ASN A 418 -5.97 3.55 12.87
CA ASN A 418 -6.73 3.94 11.69
C ASN A 418 -6.44 3.02 10.48
N TRP A 419 -5.17 2.78 10.18
CA TRP A 419 -4.76 1.86 9.10
C TRP A 419 -5.28 0.44 9.32
N ILE A 420 -5.15 -0.09 10.54
CA ILE A 420 -5.66 -1.42 10.90
C ILE A 420 -7.20 -1.45 10.83
N GLY A 421 -7.87 -0.43 11.35
CA GLY A 421 -9.33 -0.30 11.32
C GLY A 421 -9.90 -0.23 9.90
N ARG A 422 -9.11 0.23 8.93
CA ARG A 422 -9.43 0.26 7.49
C ARG A 422 -9.06 -1.04 6.75
N GLY A 423 -8.60 -2.07 7.46
CA GLY A 423 -8.37 -3.41 6.91
C GLY A 423 -6.92 -3.70 6.48
N TYR A 424 -5.95 -2.89 6.91
CA TYR A 424 -4.54 -3.20 6.66
C TYR A 424 -4.04 -4.29 7.62
N GLU A 425 -3.23 -5.23 7.10
CA GLU A 425 -2.65 -6.32 7.87
C GLU A 425 -1.55 -5.80 8.83
N PRO A 426 -1.72 -5.90 10.16
CA PRO A 426 -0.79 -5.28 11.13
C PRO A 426 0.66 -5.74 10.97
N SER A 427 0.90 -7.00 10.61
CA SER A 427 2.24 -7.57 10.44
C SER A 427 3.02 -7.00 9.25
N ARG A 428 2.39 -6.15 8.42
CA ARG A 428 2.92 -5.55 7.20
C ARG A 428 3.00 -4.02 7.26
N LEU A 429 2.80 -3.42 8.44
CA LEU A 429 3.00 -2.00 8.65
C LEU A 429 4.37 -1.76 9.26
N LEU A 430 5.16 -0.89 8.65
CA LEU A 430 6.41 -0.37 9.21
C LEU A 430 6.19 1.06 9.68
N LEU A 431 6.60 1.33 10.93
CA LEU A 431 6.50 2.65 11.53
C LEU A 431 7.68 3.51 11.08
N GLY A 432 7.40 4.73 10.63
CA GLY A 432 8.41 5.72 10.31
C GLY A 432 9.03 6.29 11.58
N ALA A 433 10.36 6.35 11.60
CA ALA A 433 11.15 6.97 12.66
C ALA A 433 12.00 8.10 12.06
N ALA A 434 11.83 9.32 12.57
CA ALA A 434 12.56 10.48 12.09
C ALA A 434 13.88 10.64 12.85
N THR A 435 14.99 10.75 12.11
CA THR A 435 16.33 11.10 12.64
C THR A 435 16.61 12.60 12.51
N TYR A 436 15.55 13.39 12.58
CA TYR A 436 15.55 14.85 12.55
C TYR A 436 14.43 15.35 13.48
N GLY A 437 14.50 16.61 13.89
CA GLY A 437 13.44 17.31 14.60
C GLY A 437 12.84 18.43 13.77
N ARG A 438 11.60 18.80 14.10
CA ARG A 438 10.96 20.03 13.60
C ARG A 438 11.22 21.16 14.58
N THR A 439 11.70 22.30 14.06
CA THR A 439 12.15 23.43 14.87
C THR A 439 11.29 24.67 14.71
N PHE A 440 11.23 25.47 15.76
CA PHE A 440 10.39 26.65 15.88
C PHE A 440 11.17 27.80 16.51
N THR A 441 10.76 29.02 16.23
CA THR A 441 11.14 30.20 16.99
C THR A 441 10.01 30.54 17.96
N MET A 442 10.31 30.56 19.26
CA MET A 442 9.37 30.86 20.34
C MET A 442 9.01 32.36 20.35
N THR A 443 7.80 32.69 20.80
CA THR A 443 7.38 34.08 21.01
C THR A 443 8.25 34.79 22.04
N GLN A 444 8.44 34.15 23.19
CA GLN A 444 9.23 34.63 24.33
C GLN A 444 10.11 33.50 24.89
N PRO A 445 11.23 33.81 25.59
CA PRO A 445 12.11 32.80 26.18
C PRO A 445 11.41 31.79 27.11
N ASN A 446 10.31 32.19 27.77
CA ASN A 446 9.53 31.36 28.69
C ASN A 446 8.30 30.68 28.04
N SER A 447 8.07 30.88 26.74
CA SER A 447 6.99 30.25 25.97
C SER A 447 7.50 28.98 25.28
N HIS A 448 7.94 28.00 26.08
CA HIS A 448 8.63 26.80 25.62
C HIS A 448 7.81 25.51 25.80
N HIS A 449 6.56 25.60 26.23
CA HIS A 449 5.71 24.42 26.44
C HIS A 449 5.04 24.00 25.13
N PRO A 450 4.91 22.68 24.86
CA PRO A 450 4.08 22.22 23.75
C PRO A 450 2.68 22.85 23.80
N GLY A 451 2.23 23.41 22.68
CA GLY A 451 0.99 24.17 22.56
C GLY A 451 1.16 25.70 22.65
N ASP A 452 2.29 26.20 23.14
CA ASP A 452 2.59 27.63 23.10
C ASP A 452 2.72 28.15 21.65
N LEU A 453 2.50 29.44 21.43
CA LEU A 453 2.58 30.04 20.10
C LEU A 453 4.02 30.06 19.56
N ALA A 454 4.16 29.76 18.27
CA ALA A 454 5.40 29.89 17.51
C ALA A 454 5.30 31.05 16.51
N ILE A 455 6.37 31.84 16.35
CA ILE A 455 6.38 33.00 15.45
C ILE A 455 6.99 32.72 14.08
N ALA A 456 7.81 31.68 13.96
CA ALA A 456 8.48 31.32 12.72
C ALA A 456 9.02 29.88 12.79
N PRO A 457 9.36 29.26 11.64
CA PRO A 457 10.26 28.12 11.63
C PRO A 457 11.60 28.48 12.29
N GLY A 458 12.15 27.51 13.03
CA GLY A 458 13.46 27.63 13.67
C GLY A 458 14.58 27.93 12.67
N ALA A 459 15.70 28.42 13.19
CA ALA A 459 16.90 28.71 12.40
C ALA A 459 17.41 27.45 11.69
N ALA A 460 18.02 27.64 10.51
CA ALA A 460 18.61 26.55 9.77
C ALA A 460 19.87 26.02 10.48
N GLY A 461 20.01 24.70 10.55
CA GLY A 461 21.21 24.05 11.06
C GLY A 461 22.42 24.16 10.12
N PRO A 462 23.64 23.87 10.62
CA PRO A 462 24.87 24.00 9.85
C PRO A 462 25.05 22.98 8.72
N TYR A 463 24.33 21.85 8.74
CA TYR A 463 24.46 20.73 7.80
C TYR A 463 23.23 20.55 6.91
N THR A 464 22.03 20.47 7.50
CA THR A 464 20.79 20.37 6.71
C THR A 464 20.50 21.68 6.01
N ASN A 465 20.85 22.81 6.63
CA ASN A 465 20.65 24.17 6.12
C ASN A 465 19.20 24.45 5.68
N ILE A 466 18.23 23.90 6.42
CA ILE A 466 16.80 24.09 6.17
C ILE A 466 16.16 24.70 7.41
N ARG A 467 15.51 25.85 7.26
CA ARG A 467 14.73 26.44 8.37
C ARG A 467 13.59 25.51 8.75
N GLY A 468 13.36 25.35 10.04
CA GLY A 468 12.30 24.48 10.54
C GLY A 468 12.69 23.00 10.69
N ILE A 469 13.95 22.62 10.37
CA ILE A 469 14.44 21.24 10.47
C ILE A 469 15.85 21.26 11.08
N LEU A 470 16.11 20.33 11.99
CA LEU A 470 17.47 19.97 12.42
C LEU A 470 17.65 18.47 12.36
N GLY A 471 18.73 17.98 11.74
CA GLY A 471 19.15 16.59 11.87
C GLY A 471 19.52 16.28 13.32
N TYR A 472 19.31 15.04 13.76
CA TYR A 472 19.66 14.62 15.12
C TYR A 472 21.13 14.91 15.46
N ASN A 473 22.04 14.73 14.48
CA ASN A 473 23.45 15.05 14.62
C ASN A 473 23.75 16.56 14.73
N GLU A 474 22.88 17.43 14.20
CA GLU A 474 23.06 18.89 14.31
C GLU A 474 22.73 19.42 15.70
N MET A 475 21.88 18.71 16.46
CA MET A 475 21.55 19.10 17.83
C MET A 475 22.80 19.17 18.72
N CYS A 476 23.73 18.23 18.54
CA CYS A 476 25.02 18.23 19.24
C CYS A 476 25.94 19.41 18.83
N VAL A 477 25.77 19.95 17.62
CA VAL A 477 26.62 21.04 17.09
C VAL A 477 26.07 22.40 17.49
N VAL A 478 24.76 22.59 17.43
CA VAL A 478 24.11 23.87 17.79
C VAL A 478 24.20 24.12 19.30
N GLY A 479 24.08 23.07 20.14
CA GLY A 479 24.27 23.15 21.59
C GLY A 479 23.31 24.11 22.33
N GLY A 480 23.51 24.23 23.65
CA GLY A 480 22.72 25.14 24.51
C GLY A 480 21.26 24.74 24.66
N TRP A 481 20.97 23.45 24.60
CA TRP A 481 19.61 22.91 24.67
C TRP A 481 19.26 22.50 26.10
N ASP A 482 18.16 23.02 26.62
CA ASP A 482 17.46 22.47 27.77
C ASP A 482 16.43 21.45 27.28
N GLU A 483 16.66 20.17 27.60
CA GLU A 483 15.78 19.07 27.21
C GLU A 483 14.70 18.80 28.26
N SER A 484 13.49 18.51 27.78
CA SER A 484 12.37 18.04 28.59
C SER A 484 11.68 16.86 27.91
N TYR A 485 11.39 15.81 28.69
CA TYR A 485 10.74 14.60 28.19
C TYR A 485 9.26 14.59 28.56
N ASP A 486 8.39 14.46 27.55
CA ASP A 486 6.94 14.39 27.74
C ASP A 486 6.49 12.93 27.88
N TYR A 487 6.30 12.49 29.12
CA TYR A 487 5.87 11.11 29.43
C TYR A 487 4.41 10.80 29.07
N GLU A 488 3.60 11.77 28.65
CA GLU A 488 2.26 11.47 28.13
C GLU A 488 2.30 11.13 26.64
N THR A 489 3.16 11.80 25.88
CA THR A 489 3.31 11.61 24.43
C THR A 489 4.51 10.73 24.04
N MET A 490 5.36 10.39 25.02
CA MET A 490 6.57 9.55 24.95
C MET A 490 7.61 10.06 23.96
N VAL A 491 7.88 11.37 24.02
CA VAL A 491 8.83 12.05 23.14
C VAL A 491 9.50 13.22 23.87
N PRO A 492 10.78 13.51 23.58
CA PRO A 492 11.45 14.69 24.10
C PRO A 492 11.14 15.94 23.27
N HIS A 493 11.36 17.08 23.87
CA HIS A 493 11.61 18.33 23.16
C HIS A 493 12.77 19.05 23.83
N ALA A 494 13.41 19.94 23.11
CA ALA A 494 14.44 20.79 23.67
C ALA A 494 14.24 22.25 23.25
N TYR A 495 14.73 23.17 24.07
CA TYR A 495 14.64 24.59 23.80
C TYR A 495 15.89 25.34 24.27
N ASN A 496 16.10 26.52 23.72
CA ASN A 496 17.16 27.42 24.11
C ASN A 496 16.54 28.81 24.35
N PRO A 497 16.37 29.25 25.61
CA PRO A 497 15.76 30.53 25.95
C PRO A 497 16.47 31.74 25.35
N ASP A 498 17.81 31.71 25.30
CA ASP A 498 18.65 32.83 24.83
C ASP A 498 18.47 33.10 23.33
N THR A 499 18.32 32.03 22.54
CA THR A 499 18.12 32.10 21.09
C THR A 499 16.65 31.98 20.67
N ARG A 500 15.76 31.76 21.64
CA ARG A 500 14.33 31.46 21.46
C ARG A 500 14.08 30.31 20.47
N GLN A 501 14.97 29.33 20.40
CA GLN A 501 14.79 28.16 19.54
C GLN A 501 14.14 27.02 20.31
N TRP A 502 13.29 26.26 19.64
CA TRP A 502 12.62 25.08 20.17
C TRP A 502 12.65 23.96 19.14
N VAL A 503 12.82 22.72 19.57
CA VAL A 503 12.85 21.54 18.70
C VAL A 503 12.09 20.39 19.32
N GLY A 504 11.17 19.80 18.54
CA GLY A 504 10.56 18.50 18.84
C GLY A 504 11.24 17.45 17.99
N TYR A 505 11.86 16.45 18.63
CA TYR A 505 12.73 15.47 17.98
C TYR A 505 12.68 14.12 18.69
N ASP A 506 13.25 13.10 18.07
CA ASP A 506 13.41 11.79 18.70
C ASP A 506 14.81 11.59 19.29
N ASN A 507 14.89 11.15 20.54
CA ASN A 507 16.14 10.71 21.19
C ASN A 507 16.19 9.17 21.26
N GLN A 508 17.26 8.62 21.83
CA GLN A 508 17.43 7.15 21.92
C GLN A 508 16.31 6.48 22.71
N GLU A 509 15.79 7.14 23.75
CA GLU A 509 14.70 6.62 24.57
C GLU A 509 13.38 6.56 23.80
N SER A 510 12.98 7.65 23.13
CA SER A 510 11.73 7.67 22.35
C SER A 510 11.78 6.69 21.16
N ILE A 511 12.93 6.57 20.48
CA ILE A 511 13.12 5.57 19.42
C ILE A 511 13.00 4.15 19.97
N ALA A 512 13.61 3.86 21.12
CA ALA A 512 13.52 2.54 21.74
C ALA A 512 12.08 2.19 22.13
N LEU A 513 11.31 3.15 22.65
CA LEU A 513 9.89 2.96 22.98
C LEU A 513 9.04 2.71 21.73
N LYS A 514 9.25 3.47 20.65
CA LYS A 514 8.57 3.28 19.36
C LYS A 514 8.89 1.94 18.71
N GLY A 515 10.12 1.44 18.90
CA GLY A 515 10.57 0.16 18.36
C GLY A 515 10.12 -1.07 19.17
N ARG A 516 9.69 -0.91 20.42
CA ARG A 516 9.07 -2.00 21.19
C ARG A 516 7.66 -2.24 20.64
N LYS A 517 7.29 -3.51 20.45
CA LYS A 517 5.91 -3.91 20.06
C LYS A 517 4.94 -3.08 20.88
N VAL A 518 4.09 -2.29 20.21
CA VAL A 518 3.03 -1.47 20.81
C VAL A 518 2.36 -2.30 21.89
N PRO A 519 2.57 -2.00 23.19
CA PRO A 519 1.98 -2.80 24.25
C PRO A 519 0.48 -2.64 24.20
N SER A 520 -0.22 -3.67 24.68
CA SER A 520 -1.67 -3.89 24.62
C SER A 520 -2.56 -2.62 24.60
N SER A 521 -3.77 -2.74 24.05
CA SER A 521 -4.81 -1.69 24.03
C SER A 521 -5.22 -1.15 25.42
N ASP A 522 -4.68 -1.71 26.50
CA ASP A 522 -4.90 -1.29 27.88
C ASP A 522 -3.86 -0.23 28.31
N ARG A 523 -4.32 1.02 28.40
CA ARG A 523 -3.51 2.16 28.89
C ARG A 523 -2.96 1.95 30.31
N ARG A 524 -3.57 1.08 31.12
CA ARG A 524 -3.14 0.79 32.50
C ARG A 524 -1.96 -0.16 32.52
N LEU A 525 -1.99 -1.20 31.69
CA LEU A 525 -0.87 -2.13 31.50
C LEU A 525 0.33 -1.44 30.85
N GLN A 526 0.08 -0.58 29.85
CA GLN A 526 1.13 0.27 29.28
C GLN A 526 1.79 1.12 30.37
N ARG A 527 1.03 1.84 31.21
CA ARG A 527 1.59 2.65 32.30
C ARG A 527 2.38 1.82 33.31
N LEU A 528 1.95 0.60 33.63
CA LEU A 528 2.65 -0.29 34.58
C LEU A 528 3.95 -0.86 33.99
N GLU A 529 3.93 -1.32 32.74
CA GLU A 529 5.15 -1.78 32.03
C GLU A 529 6.15 -0.62 31.84
N MET A 530 5.66 0.60 31.66
CA MET A 530 6.49 1.79 31.50
C MET A 530 7.02 2.33 32.85
N GLN A 531 6.25 2.25 33.93
CA GLN A 531 6.76 2.52 35.29
C GLN A 531 7.83 1.49 35.68
N ALA A 532 7.66 0.23 35.30
CA ALA A 532 8.69 -0.81 35.47
C ALA A 532 9.94 -0.54 34.62
N THR A 533 9.76 -0.07 33.37
CA THR A 533 10.87 0.33 32.48
C THR A 533 11.63 1.54 33.02
N ARG A 534 10.92 2.56 33.52
CA ARG A 534 11.52 3.73 34.19
C ARG A 534 12.26 3.31 35.45
N ALA A 535 11.67 2.47 36.29
CA ALA A 535 12.35 1.93 37.47
C ALA A 535 13.61 1.13 37.10
N TYR A 536 13.58 0.37 35.99
CA TYR A 536 14.73 -0.36 35.47
C TYR A 536 15.84 0.58 34.95
N HIS A 537 15.50 1.63 34.20
CA HIS A 537 16.47 2.62 33.74
C HIS A 537 17.01 3.52 34.87
N ASP A 538 16.18 3.92 35.83
CA ASP A 538 16.60 4.66 37.04
C ASP A 538 17.47 3.80 37.99
N HIS A 539 17.34 2.46 37.95
CA HIS A 539 18.25 1.54 38.65
C HIS A 539 19.58 1.37 37.91
N ASN A 540 19.56 1.29 36.58
CA ASN A 540 20.75 1.10 35.77
C ASN A 540 21.55 2.40 35.54
N SER A 541 20.92 3.57 35.56
CA SER A 541 21.62 4.87 35.52
C SER A 541 22.39 5.18 36.81
N LYS A 542 22.01 4.53 37.93
CA LYS A 542 22.75 4.59 39.21
C LYS A 542 23.88 3.58 39.32
N THR A 543 23.94 2.58 38.44
CA THR A 543 24.97 1.52 38.47
C THR A 543 26.01 1.61 37.35
N ASN A 544 25.78 2.40 36.29
CA ASN A 544 26.73 2.54 35.17
C ASN A 544 27.40 3.92 35.07
N TYR A 545 27.90 4.45 36.20
CA TYR A 545 28.86 5.57 36.20
C TYR A 545 30.30 5.13 36.56
N TYR A 546 30.55 3.81 36.67
CA TYR A 546 31.86 3.23 36.94
C TYR A 546 32.08 1.97 36.09
N ASP A 547 32.27 2.12 34.78
CA ASP A 547 33.11 1.21 33.97
C ASP A 547 33.09 1.64 32.50
N TYR A 548 33.86 2.67 32.16
CA TYR A 548 34.42 2.87 30.82
C TYR A 548 35.64 3.78 30.95
N ASP A 549 36.59 3.36 31.81
CA ASP A 549 37.94 3.88 31.77
C ASP A 549 38.88 2.73 32.16
N HIS A 550 39.67 2.28 31.18
CA HIS A 550 40.73 1.25 31.20
C HIS A 550 40.46 0.02 30.32
N ASN A 551 40.92 0.11 29.08
CA ASN A 551 41.85 -0.86 28.48
C ASN A 551 42.27 -0.38 27.09
N TYR A 552 43.18 0.59 27.07
CA TYR A 552 44.12 0.76 25.96
C TYR A 552 45.44 0.15 26.44
N ASP A 553 45.63 -1.15 26.19
CA ASP A 553 46.95 -1.78 26.28
C ASP A 553 47.46 -2.00 24.87
N HIS A 554 48.35 -1.10 24.45
CA HIS A 554 49.10 -1.19 23.21
C HIS A 554 50.32 -2.07 23.45
N ASN A 555 50.29 -3.31 22.94
CA ASN A 555 51.52 -4.05 22.63
C ASN A 555 52.17 -3.45 21.38
N TYR A 556 53.26 -2.70 21.58
CA TYR A 556 54.29 -2.48 20.58
C TYR A 556 55.54 -3.23 21.03
N ASP A 557 55.81 -4.35 20.37
CA ASP A 557 57.10 -5.04 20.43
C ASP A 557 57.86 -4.72 19.14
N HIS A 558 58.95 -3.96 19.27
CA HIS A 558 60.05 -3.95 18.32
C HIS A 558 61.34 -4.10 19.10
N ASN A 559 62.03 -5.21 18.84
CA ASN A 559 63.39 -5.52 19.28
C ASN A 559 64.35 -4.35 19.05
N SER A 560 65.14 -4.10 20.09
CA SER A 560 66.60 -4.26 20.00
C SER A 560 67.01 -5.61 20.56
#